data_AF-A0A6M1N369-F1
#
_entry.id   AF-A0A6M1N369-F1
#
_cell.length_a   1.000
_cell.length_b   1.000
_cell.length_c   1.000
_cell.angle_alpha   90.00
_cell.angle_beta   90.00
_cell.angle_gamma   90.00
#
_symmetry.space_group_name_H-M   'P 1'
#
loop_
_entity.id
_entity.type
_entity.pdbx_description
1 polymer ?
#
loop_
_entity_poly.entity_id
_entity_poly.type
_entity_poly.pdbx_seq_one_letter_code
_entity_poly.pdbx_strand_id
1 'polypeptide(L)'
;MKLRKTVLGLALGAVVLYGCQNSSTKTGAADKQTPSIEKLTNYPEADKQQLFFRMVDEVQTDSSVIYTVKSTFEDDTVGLKVEVLKNIQPGINGSGQVDTDKGFVTGAIKLSSAGEMSDNFVEALGKMFKLPSEGKMTSAALLPTVFSSNKDSVDLSKNGTYSFKLFFENQQGEPAEVFANLDTYRKSFEMSEKDSTFRVQLLSAFEGR
;
A
#
# COMPACT_ATOMS: atom_id res chain seq x y z
N MET A 1 10.96 32.21 -84.17
CA MET A 1 9.55 31.99 -84.56
C MET A 1 8.65 32.53 -83.44
N LYS A 2 7.57 33.24 -83.81
CA LYS A 2 6.65 34.10 -83.01
C LYS A 2 5.94 33.35 -81.85
N LEU A 3 5.80 33.91 -80.65
CA LEU A 3 4.83 34.89 -80.10
C LEU A 3 3.42 34.34 -79.73
N ARG A 4 3.20 34.21 -78.41
CA ARG A 4 2.02 34.50 -77.54
C ARG A 4 0.57 34.01 -77.84
N LYS A 5 -0.12 33.81 -76.69
CA LYS A 5 -1.57 33.93 -76.34
C LYS A 5 -2.37 32.60 -76.34
N THR A 6 -3.40 32.30 -75.53
CA THR A 6 -4.11 32.84 -74.34
C THR A 6 -5.33 31.91 -74.09
N VAL A 7 -5.57 31.46 -72.84
CA VAL A 7 -6.89 31.27 -72.13
C VAL A 7 -7.83 30.05 -72.32
N LEU A 8 -8.44 29.68 -71.17
CA LEU A 8 -9.71 28.94 -70.86
C LEU A 8 -9.69 27.41 -71.02
N GLY A 9 -10.20 26.58 -70.10
CA GLY A 9 -10.92 26.76 -68.83
C GLY A 9 -11.53 25.43 -68.36
N LEU A 10 -11.95 25.39 -67.08
CA LEU A 10 -12.85 24.42 -66.40
C LEU A 10 -12.44 22.92 -66.36
N ALA A 11 -12.73 22.11 -65.34
CA ALA A 11 -13.17 22.23 -63.94
C ALA A 11 -13.25 20.78 -63.36
N LEU A 12 -13.40 20.68 -62.02
CA LEU A 12 -13.83 19.52 -61.21
C LEU A 12 -12.87 18.33 -60.95
N GLY A 13 -12.33 18.31 -59.72
CA GLY A 13 -12.89 17.47 -58.65
C GLY A 13 -12.39 16.01 -58.51
N ALA A 14 -11.59 15.76 -57.46
CA ALA A 14 -11.87 14.80 -56.38
C ALA A 14 -10.56 14.50 -55.62
N VAL A 15 -10.51 14.91 -54.34
CA VAL A 15 -9.47 14.51 -53.40
C VAL A 15 -9.82 13.10 -52.91
N VAL A 16 -8.92 12.14 -53.10
CA VAL A 16 -8.95 10.88 -52.35
C VAL A 16 -7.56 10.64 -51.78
N LEU A 17 -7.42 10.86 -50.47
CA LEU A 17 -6.29 10.40 -49.69
C LEU A 17 -6.54 8.95 -49.30
N TYR A 18 -5.88 8.00 -49.97
CA TYR A 18 -5.66 6.66 -49.42
C TYR A 18 -4.26 6.61 -48.83
N GLY A 19 -4.19 6.74 -47.50
CA GLY A 19 -3.00 6.42 -46.72
C GLY A 19 -2.80 4.91 -46.68
N CYS A 20 -1.58 4.49 -46.97
CA CYS A 20 -1.14 3.10 -46.90
C CYS A 20 -1.19 2.59 -45.44
N GLN A 21 -1.97 1.52 -45.26
CA GLN A 21 -2.00 0.66 -44.10
C GLN A 21 -0.74 -0.21 -44.13
N ASN A 22 0.16 -0.06 -43.17
CA ASN A 22 1.32 -0.95 -43.02
C ASN A 22 1.17 -1.76 -41.73
N SER A 23 0.78 -3.01 -41.89
CA SER A 23 0.57 -3.99 -40.83
C SER A 23 1.92 -4.50 -40.33
N SER A 24 2.29 -4.14 -39.10
CA SER A 24 3.37 -4.82 -38.37
C SER A 24 2.74 -5.66 -37.26
N THR A 25 2.64 -6.97 -37.53
CA THR A 25 2.40 -8.01 -36.54
C THR A 25 3.53 -7.99 -35.52
N LYS A 26 3.23 -7.62 -34.27
CA LYS A 26 4.05 -7.98 -33.11
C LYS A 26 3.19 -8.75 -32.12
N THR A 27 3.52 -10.03 -32.04
CA THR A 27 3.23 -11.00 -30.99
C THR A 27 3.04 -10.36 -29.62
N GLY A 28 1.88 -10.58 -29.02
CA GLY A 28 1.54 -10.14 -27.68
C GLY A 28 2.43 -10.82 -26.64
N ALA A 29 3.28 -10.03 -25.99
CA ALA A 29 3.58 -10.26 -24.59
C ALA A 29 2.37 -9.71 -23.81
N ALA A 30 1.74 -10.54 -22.99
CA ALA A 30 0.77 -10.05 -22.02
C ALA A 30 1.50 -9.07 -21.11
N ASP A 31 1.25 -7.79 -21.31
CA ASP A 31 1.68 -6.75 -20.39
C ASP A 31 0.98 -7.06 -19.06
N LYS A 32 1.73 -7.58 -18.09
CA LYS A 32 1.23 -7.73 -16.73
C LYS A 32 0.98 -6.30 -16.25
N GLN A 33 -0.25 -5.85 -16.40
CA GLN A 33 -0.71 -4.55 -15.90
C GLN A 33 -0.31 -4.46 -14.43
N THR A 34 0.79 -3.76 -14.17
CA THR A 34 1.28 -3.56 -12.81
C THR A 34 0.21 -2.73 -12.12
N PRO A 35 -0.36 -3.20 -10.99
CA PRO A 35 -1.40 -2.46 -10.31
C PRO A 35 -0.91 -1.03 -10.04
N SER A 36 -1.71 -0.02 -10.39
CA SER A 36 -1.38 1.36 -10.10
C SER A 36 -1.25 1.54 -8.59
N ILE A 37 -0.11 2.08 -8.14
CA ILE A 37 0.09 2.46 -6.74
C ILE A 37 -0.93 3.57 -6.39
N GLU A 38 -1.61 3.43 -5.27
CA GLU A 38 -2.64 4.38 -4.82
C GLU A 38 -2.05 5.44 -3.87
N LYS A 39 -2.85 6.44 -3.52
CA LYS A 39 -2.47 7.44 -2.52
C LYS A 39 -2.54 6.84 -1.11
N LEU A 40 -1.63 7.28 -0.25
CA LEU A 40 -1.54 6.83 1.14
C LEU A 40 -2.81 7.19 1.91
N THR A 41 -3.34 8.38 1.70
CA THR A 41 -4.60 8.84 2.28
C THR A 41 -5.29 9.76 1.27
N ASN A 42 -6.62 9.80 1.31
CA ASN A 42 -7.40 10.76 0.53
C ASN A 42 -7.55 12.11 1.24
N TYR A 43 -7.28 12.18 2.56
CA TYR A 43 -7.50 13.35 3.40
C TYR A 43 -6.37 13.51 4.44
N PRO A 44 -5.21 14.10 4.06
CA PRO A 44 -4.07 14.28 4.97
C PRO A 44 -4.38 15.05 6.26
N GLU A 45 -5.45 15.85 6.25
CA GLU A 45 -5.88 16.69 7.37
C GLU A 45 -7.05 16.08 8.17
N ALA A 46 -7.40 14.82 7.93
CA ALA A 46 -8.49 14.17 8.64
C ALA A 46 -8.23 14.01 10.15
N ASP A 47 -9.32 14.08 10.92
CA ASP A 47 -9.32 13.80 12.37
C ASP A 47 -8.75 12.41 12.68
N LYS A 48 -8.95 11.46 11.77
CA LYS A 48 -8.43 10.10 11.80
C LYS A 48 -7.91 9.71 10.42
N GLN A 49 -6.65 9.30 10.36
CA GLN A 49 -5.98 8.84 9.17
C GLN A 49 -6.29 7.38 8.88
N GLN A 50 -6.45 7.11 7.58
CA GLN A 50 -6.49 5.78 7.00
C GLN A 50 -5.37 5.74 5.96
N LEU A 51 -4.42 4.84 6.20
CA LEU A 51 -3.20 4.65 5.43
C LEU A 51 -3.38 3.43 4.55
N PHE A 52 -3.42 3.64 3.24
CA PHE A 52 -3.62 2.60 2.25
C PHE A 52 -2.31 2.26 1.55
N PHE A 53 -2.04 0.96 1.37
CA PHE A 53 -0.90 0.47 0.60
C PHE A 53 -1.31 -0.66 -0.35
N ARG A 54 -0.72 -0.68 -1.55
CA ARG A 54 -0.76 -1.81 -2.49
C ARG A 54 0.41 -2.75 -2.26
N MET A 55 0.14 -4.06 -2.24
CA MET A 55 1.20 -5.06 -2.30
C MET A 55 1.75 -5.11 -3.72
N VAL A 56 3.06 -4.91 -3.86
CA VAL A 56 3.74 -4.91 -5.17
C VAL A 56 4.66 -6.12 -5.34
N ASP A 57 5.00 -6.77 -4.23
CA ASP A 57 5.81 -7.98 -4.20
C ASP A 57 5.42 -8.85 -3.00
N GLU A 58 5.64 -10.16 -3.12
CA GLU A 58 5.28 -11.15 -2.11
C GLU A 58 6.33 -12.28 -2.09
N VAL A 59 6.88 -12.56 -0.90
CA VAL A 59 7.81 -13.66 -0.66
C VAL A 59 7.22 -14.62 0.36
N GLN A 60 7.04 -15.87 -0.05
CA GLN A 60 6.60 -16.95 0.81
C GLN A 60 7.78 -17.48 1.63
N THR A 61 7.60 -17.67 2.93
CA THR A 61 8.51 -18.45 3.79
C THR A 61 7.79 -19.72 4.26
N ASP A 62 8.45 -20.55 5.07
CA ASP A 62 7.81 -21.72 5.66
C ASP A 62 6.65 -21.30 6.60
N SER A 63 6.86 -20.25 7.40
CA SER A 63 5.96 -19.86 8.50
C SER A 63 5.23 -18.53 8.30
N SER A 64 5.57 -17.75 7.28
CA SER A 64 5.06 -16.40 7.06
C SER A 64 4.98 -16.05 5.57
N VAL A 65 4.39 -14.89 5.29
CA VAL A 65 4.45 -14.24 3.98
C VAL A 65 4.94 -12.82 4.19
N ILE A 66 5.92 -12.39 3.39
CA ILE A 66 6.49 -11.05 3.42
C ILE A 66 5.94 -10.28 2.21
N TYR A 67 5.21 -9.21 2.47
CA TYR A 67 4.69 -8.29 1.46
C TYR A 67 5.55 -7.04 1.41
N THR A 68 6.00 -6.65 0.23
CA THR A 68 6.46 -5.26 0.01
C THR A 68 5.25 -4.43 -0.36
N VAL A 69 4.92 -3.44 0.46
CA VAL A 69 3.73 -2.59 0.26
C VAL A 69 4.13 -1.16 -0.07
N LYS A 70 3.42 -0.54 -1.02
CA LYS A 70 3.70 0.80 -1.52
C LYS A 70 2.44 1.66 -1.63
N SER A 71 2.62 2.96 -1.49
CA SER A 71 1.64 4.00 -1.74
C SER A 71 2.34 5.26 -2.26
N THR A 72 1.57 6.30 -2.56
CA THR A 72 2.11 7.63 -2.84
C THR A 72 1.63 8.65 -1.81
N PHE A 73 2.51 9.55 -1.40
CA PHE A 73 2.14 10.70 -0.57
C PHE A 73 2.82 11.93 -1.17
N GLU A 74 2.03 12.93 -1.56
CA GLU A 74 2.52 14.04 -2.40
C GLU A 74 3.21 13.48 -3.65
N ASP A 75 4.48 13.83 -3.88
CA ASP A 75 5.28 13.36 -5.02
C ASP A 75 6.14 12.13 -4.69
N ASP A 76 6.12 11.66 -3.43
CA ASP A 76 6.98 10.59 -2.95
C ASP A 76 6.30 9.22 -2.98
N THR A 77 7.10 8.20 -3.27
CA THR A 77 6.71 6.81 -3.00
C THR A 77 6.98 6.50 -1.53
N VAL A 78 5.96 6.01 -0.84
CA VAL A 78 6.02 5.59 0.56
C VAL A 78 5.75 4.08 0.66
N GLY A 79 6.29 3.41 1.66
CA GLY A 79 6.06 1.97 1.81
C GLY A 79 6.93 1.30 2.85
N LEU A 80 6.72 0.00 3.04
CA LEU A 80 7.47 -0.82 3.99
C LEU A 80 7.35 -2.31 3.63
N LYS A 81 8.06 -3.16 4.38
CA LYS A 81 7.84 -4.61 4.37
C LYS A 81 6.93 -5.02 5.52
N VAL A 82 5.90 -5.79 5.21
CA VAL A 82 4.95 -6.36 6.17
C VAL A 82 5.06 -7.87 6.11
N GLU A 83 5.60 -8.49 7.15
CA GLU A 83 5.64 -9.94 7.32
C GLU A 83 4.46 -10.37 8.19
N VAL A 84 3.67 -11.34 7.72
CA VAL A 84 2.51 -11.87 8.43
C VAL A 84 2.69 -13.37 8.63
N LEU A 85 2.59 -13.83 9.87
CA LEU A 85 2.63 -15.26 10.17
C LEU A 85 1.44 -15.98 9.52
N LYS A 86 1.69 -17.21 9.07
CA LYS A 86 0.63 -18.14 8.69
C LYS A 86 -0.05 -18.67 9.96
N ASN A 87 -1.32 -19.02 9.85
CA ASN A 87 -2.09 -19.70 10.91
C ASN A 87 -2.22 -18.88 12.21
N ILE A 88 -2.27 -17.54 12.13
CA ILE A 88 -2.63 -16.70 13.29
C ILE A 88 -4.03 -17.10 13.74
N GLN A 89 -4.18 -17.52 15.00
CA GLN A 89 -5.45 -18.01 15.52
C GLN A 89 -6.47 -16.86 15.69
N PRO A 90 -7.78 -17.16 15.74
CA PRO A 90 -8.80 -16.19 16.13
C PRO A 90 -8.49 -15.61 17.52
N GLY A 91 -8.66 -14.30 17.68
CA GLY A 91 -8.60 -13.65 18.99
C GLY A 91 -9.93 -13.61 19.74
N ILE A 92 -10.99 -14.09 19.10
CA ILE A 92 -12.29 -14.32 19.72
C ILE A 92 -12.59 -15.81 19.73
N ASN A 93 -13.15 -16.30 20.84
CA ASN A 93 -13.58 -17.69 20.95
C ASN A 93 -14.96 -17.91 20.28
N GLY A 94 -15.44 -19.16 20.29
CA GLY A 94 -16.73 -19.52 19.70
C GLY A 94 -17.97 -18.85 20.33
N SER A 95 -17.83 -18.25 21.54
CA SER A 95 -18.89 -17.45 22.17
C SER A 95 -18.77 -15.95 21.87
N GLY A 96 -17.81 -15.54 21.04
CA GLY A 96 -17.56 -14.16 20.66
C GLY A 96 -16.84 -13.33 21.73
N GLN A 97 -16.32 -13.97 22.77
CA GLN A 97 -15.52 -13.31 23.81
C GLN A 97 -14.05 -13.29 23.42
N VAL A 98 -13.31 -12.29 23.91
CA VAL A 98 -11.86 -12.22 23.75
C VAL A 98 -11.21 -13.47 24.35
N ASP A 99 -10.39 -14.16 23.56
CA ASP A 99 -9.50 -15.21 24.04
C ASP A 99 -8.19 -14.55 24.48
N THR A 100 -8.01 -14.36 25.79
CA THR A 100 -6.83 -13.66 26.33
C THR A 100 -5.54 -14.45 26.16
N ASP A 101 -5.62 -15.77 26.05
CA ASP A 101 -4.45 -16.66 26.01
C ASP A 101 -3.91 -16.80 24.58
N LYS A 102 -4.81 -16.78 23.58
CA LYS A 102 -4.45 -16.98 22.17
C LYS A 102 -4.63 -15.74 21.31
N GLY A 103 -5.40 -14.77 21.79
CA GLY A 103 -5.82 -13.64 20.98
C GLY A 103 -4.78 -12.57 20.80
N PHE A 104 -3.77 -12.50 21.67
CA PHE A 104 -2.69 -11.51 21.59
C PHE A 104 -1.36 -12.20 21.33
N VAL A 105 -0.75 -11.92 20.17
CA VAL A 105 0.52 -12.53 19.76
C VAL A 105 1.48 -11.45 19.28
N THR A 106 2.56 -11.25 20.02
CA THR A 106 3.64 -10.33 19.64
C THR A 106 4.40 -10.83 18.42
N GLY A 107 4.59 -9.95 17.43
CA GLY A 107 5.34 -10.27 16.21
C GLY A 107 4.63 -11.20 15.25
N ALA A 108 3.33 -11.49 15.46
CA ALA A 108 2.53 -12.20 14.45
C ALA A 108 2.40 -11.40 13.14
N ILE A 109 2.52 -10.07 13.25
CA ILE A 109 2.80 -9.17 12.14
C ILE A 109 4.07 -8.41 12.50
N LYS A 110 4.99 -8.31 11.55
CA LYS A 110 6.26 -7.60 11.67
C LYS A 110 6.36 -6.55 10.57
N LEU A 111 6.74 -5.33 10.95
CA LEU A 111 6.95 -4.24 10.02
C LEU A 111 8.44 -3.92 9.99
N SER A 112 9.02 -3.78 8.80
CA SER A 112 10.44 -3.47 8.66
C SER A 112 10.68 -2.50 7.52
N SER A 113 11.76 -1.72 7.65
CA SER A 113 12.16 -0.75 6.64
C SER A 113 12.49 -1.43 5.31
N ALA A 114 12.07 -0.77 4.23
CA ALA A 114 12.44 -1.09 2.87
C ALA A 114 13.39 -0.04 2.27
N GLY A 115 14.07 0.74 3.13
CA GLY A 115 14.95 1.84 2.73
C GLY A 115 14.19 3.15 2.56
N GLU A 116 14.55 3.91 1.53
CA GLU A 116 14.07 5.27 1.28
C GLU A 116 12.54 5.43 1.31
N MET A 117 11.78 4.48 0.73
CA MET A 117 10.31 4.57 0.75
C MET A 117 9.73 4.45 2.18
N SER A 118 10.44 3.81 3.10
CA SER A 118 10.06 3.72 4.50
C SER A 118 10.43 4.97 5.28
N ASP A 119 11.54 5.60 4.94
CA ASP A 119 11.92 6.92 5.47
C ASP A 119 10.87 7.97 5.05
N ASN A 120 10.51 7.99 3.76
CA ASN A 120 9.43 8.83 3.23
C ASN A 120 8.09 8.56 3.92
N PHE A 121 7.81 7.31 4.30
CA PHE A 121 6.60 6.98 5.05
C PHE A 121 6.61 7.66 6.44
N VAL A 122 7.74 7.64 7.15
CA VAL A 122 7.89 8.31 8.45
C VAL A 122 7.82 9.82 8.33
N GLU A 123 8.36 10.41 7.26
CA GLU A 123 8.16 11.83 6.94
C GLU A 123 6.68 12.15 6.68
N ALA A 124 5.99 11.32 5.90
CA ALA A 124 4.56 11.48 5.62
C ALA A 124 3.73 11.42 6.91
N LEU A 125 4.04 10.49 7.83
CA LEU A 125 3.41 10.44 9.16
C LEU A 125 3.65 11.74 9.93
N GLY A 126 4.89 12.24 9.99
CA GLY A 126 5.22 13.51 10.65
C GLY A 126 4.41 14.69 10.10
N LYS A 127 4.33 14.80 8.77
CA LYS A 127 3.53 15.83 8.07
C LYS A 127 2.03 15.71 8.41
N MET A 128 1.42 14.54 8.21
CA MET A 128 -0.01 14.32 8.46
C MET A 128 -0.39 14.52 9.93
N PHE A 129 0.50 14.14 10.84
CA PHE A 129 0.25 14.28 12.28
C PHE A 129 0.62 15.66 12.82
N LYS A 130 1.27 16.51 12.01
CA LYS A 130 1.80 17.82 12.40
C LYS A 130 2.76 17.71 13.58
N LEU A 131 3.61 16.68 13.53
CA LEU A 131 4.61 16.37 14.55
C LEU A 131 6.02 16.47 13.95
N PRO A 132 7.03 16.86 14.75
CA PRO A 132 8.41 16.80 14.31
C PRO A 132 8.82 15.35 14.06
N SER A 133 9.37 15.09 12.88
CA SER A 133 9.87 13.79 12.46
C SER A 133 11.36 13.90 12.12
N GLU A 134 12.14 12.87 12.47
CA GLU A 134 13.52 12.70 12.02
C GLU A 134 13.60 12.22 10.56
N GLY A 135 12.46 11.84 10.00
CA GLY A 135 12.28 11.45 8.62
C GLY A 135 12.89 10.10 8.27
N LYS A 136 13.21 9.27 9.27
CA LYS A 136 13.80 7.95 9.06
C LYS A 136 13.06 6.87 9.81
N MET A 137 12.80 5.77 9.13
CA MET A 137 12.30 4.57 9.80
C MET A 137 13.45 3.89 10.54
N THR A 138 13.16 3.37 11.73
CA THR A 138 14.10 2.55 12.48
C THR A 138 14.57 1.35 11.64
N SER A 139 15.84 0.98 11.84
CA SER A 139 16.40 -0.23 11.24
C SER A 139 15.97 -1.51 11.97
N ALA A 140 15.48 -1.38 13.21
CA ALA A 140 14.90 -2.49 13.95
C ALA A 140 13.53 -2.86 13.38
N ALA A 141 13.20 -4.15 13.36
CA ALA A 141 11.85 -4.56 12.99
C ALA A 141 10.86 -4.19 14.11
N LEU A 142 9.74 -3.59 13.75
CA LEU A 142 8.64 -3.36 14.68
C LEU A 142 7.86 -4.66 14.86
N LEU A 143 7.68 -5.05 16.10
CA LEU A 143 6.99 -6.29 16.50
C LEU A 143 5.77 -5.94 17.35
N PRO A 144 4.72 -5.33 16.78
CA PRO A 144 3.53 -5.01 17.55
C PRO A 144 2.93 -6.26 18.17
N THR A 145 2.28 -6.10 19.31
CA THR A 145 1.34 -7.11 19.81
C THR A 145 0.12 -7.10 18.89
N VAL A 146 -0.24 -8.26 18.36
CA VAL A 146 -1.33 -8.40 17.38
C VAL A 146 -2.52 -9.07 18.02
N PHE A 147 -3.68 -8.43 17.92
CA PHE A 147 -4.97 -9.04 18.20
C PHE A 147 -5.70 -9.40 16.91
N SER A 148 -5.94 -10.69 16.67
CA SER A 148 -6.69 -11.18 15.50
C SER A 148 -8.19 -10.97 15.71
N SER A 149 -8.80 -10.07 14.94
CA SER A 149 -10.25 -9.82 14.98
C SER A 149 -11.05 -10.77 14.07
N ASN A 150 -10.40 -11.82 13.58
CA ASN A 150 -10.95 -12.79 12.65
C ASN A 150 -11.74 -13.87 13.42
N LYS A 151 -12.77 -14.43 12.76
CA LYS A 151 -13.52 -15.58 13.30
C LYS A 151 -12.77 -16.90 13.09
N ASP A 152 -12.01 -16.98 12.01
CA ASP A 152 -11.24 -18.15 11.61
C ASP A 152 -9.74 -17.84 11.64
N SER A 153 -8.91 -18.89 11.70
CA SER A 153 -7.46 -18.73 11.64
C SER A 153 -7.03 -18.13 10.29
N VAL A 154 -6.01 -17.30 10.32
CA VAL A 154 -5.44 -16.67 9.12
C VAL A 154 -4.80 -17.74 8.23
N ASP A 155 -5.34 -17.92 7.02
CA ASP A 155 -4.87 -18.88 6.02
C ASP A 155 -4.42 -18.15 4.74
N LEU A 156 -3.15 -17.73 4.72
CA LEU A 156 -2.58 -16.96 3.62
C LEU A 156 -2.39 -17.76 2.32
N SER A 157 -2.75 -19.06 2.30
CA SER A 157 -2.81 -19.83 1.04
C SER A 157 -4.07 -19.53 0.22
N LYS A 158 -5.04 -18.84 0.82
CA LYS A 158 -6.31 -18.46 0.19
C LYS A 158 -6.45 -16.96 0.09
N ASN A 159 -7.30 -16.55 -0.85
CA ASN A 159 -7.77 -15.18 -0.91
C ASN A 159 -8.69 -14.91 0.29
N GLY A 160 -8.46 -13.79 0.97
CA GLY A 160 -9.25 -13.39 2.13
C GLY A 160 -8.90 -11.98 2.60
N THR A 161 -9.74 -11.47 3.49
CA THR A 161 -9.52 -10.21 4.20
C THR A 161 -9.39 -10.53 5.68
N TYR A 162 -8.27 -10.14 6.27
CA TYR A 162 -7.96 -10.39 7.68
C TYR A 162 -7.83 -9.07 8.43
N SER A 163 -8.53 -8.96 9.55
CA SER A 163 -8.57 -7.76 10.37
C SER A 163 -7.84 -7.97 11.69
N PHE A 164 -7.05 -6.97 12.08
CA PHE A 164 -6.21 -6.99 13.26
C PHE A 164 -6.32 -5.68 14.04
N LYS A 165 -6.04 -5.75 15.34
CA LYS A 165 -5.54 -4.60 16.10
C LYS A 165 -4.07 -4.79 16.37
N LEU A 166 -3.29 -3.74 16.20
CA LEU A 166 -1.85 -3.71 16.42
C LEU A 166 -1.57 -2.75 17.57
N PHE A 167 -0.75 -3.19 18.51
CA PHE A 167 -0.28 -2.39 19.63
C PHE A 167 1.23 -2.21 19.49
N PHE A 168 1.65 -1.01 19.10
CA PHE A 168 3.05 -0.68 18.85
C PHE A 168 3.72 -0.14 20.10
N GLU A 169 4.71 -0.88 20.60
CA GLU A 169 5.61 -0.41 21.66
C GLU A 169 6.42 0.81 21.18
N ASN A 170 6.67 1.75 22.08
CA ASN A 170 7.34 3.02 21.83
C ASN A 170 7.92 3.57 23.15
N GLN A 171 8.74 4.62 23.12
CA GLN A 171 9.30 5.21 24.35
C GLN A 171 8.56 6.47 24.83
N GLN A 172 7.39 6.78 24.27
CA GLN A 172 6.59 7.98 24.59
C GLN A 172 5.37 7.67 25.47
N GLY A 173 5.08 6.40 25.77
CA GLY A 173 4.03 6.01 26.70
C GLY A 173 3.40 4.66 26.36
N GLU A 174 2.08 4.58 26.57
CA GLU A 174 1.27 3.40 26.26
C GLU A 174 1.44 2.96 24.78
N PRO A 175 1.28 1.66 24.47
CA PRO A 175 1.37 1.17 23.10
C PRO A 175 0.37 1.88 22.17
N ALA A 176 0.83 2.26 20.98
CA ALA A 176 -0.04 2.89 19.98
C ALA A 176 -1.00 1.86 19.38
N GLU A 177 -2.32 2.06 19.54
CA GLU A 177 -3.33 1.17 18.98
C GLU A 177 -3.72 1.60 17.54
N VAL A 178 -3.59 0.66 16.61
CA VAL A 178 -3.92 0.84 15.19
C VAL A 178 -4.77 -0.35 14.72
N PHE A 179 -5.79 -0.08 13.90
CA PHE A 179 -6.50 -1.13 13.18
C PHE A 179 -5.79 -1.44 11.88
N ALA A 180 -5.64 -2.72 11.53
CA ALA A 180 -5.03 -3.13 10.27
C ALA A 180 -5.87 -4.15 9.52
N ASN A 181 -5.92 -4.03 8.20
CA ASN A 181 -6.54 -5.01 7.31
C ASN A 181 -5.52 -5.50 6.29
N LEU A 182 -5.44 -6.82 6.12
CA LEU A 182 -4.70 -7.49 5.06
C LEU A 182 -5.72 -8.10 4.08
N ASP A 183 -5.78 -7.59 2.85
CA ASP A 183 -6.65 -8.13 1.82
C ASP A 183 -5.80 -8.77 0.71
N THR A 184 -5.76 -10.10 0.69
CA THR A 184 -4.93 -10.86 -0.25
C THR A 184 -5.56 -10.95 -1.64
N TYR A 185 -6.87 -10.71 -1.77
CA TYR A 185 -7.56 -10.63 -3.07
C TYR A 185 -7.32 -9.28 -3.74
N ARG A 186 -7.58 -8.19 -3.02
CA ARG A 186 -7.33 -6.82 -3.48
C ARG A 186 -5.83 -6.50 -3.50
N LYS A 187 -4.98 -7.31 -2.87
CA LYS A 187 -3.54 -7.05 -2.72
C LYS A 187 -3.30 -5.69 -2.05
N SER A 188 -3.95 -5.47 -0.91
CA SER A 188 -3.79 -4.25 -0.11
C SER A 188 -3.52 -4.53 1.35
N PHE A 189 -2.74 -3.63 1.95
CA PHE A 189 -2.58 -3.54 3.40
C PHE A 189 -3.03 -2.14 3.82
N GLU A 190 -3.90 -2.08 4.81
CA GLU A 190 -4.49 -0.84 5.28
C GLU A 190 -4.25 -0.71 6.78
N MET A 191 -3.85 0.48 7.23
CA MET A 191 -3.71 0.83 8.64
C MET A 191 -4.61 2.03 8.94
N SER A 192 -5.34 2.02 10.04
CA SER A 192 -6.18 3.14 10.47
C SER A 192 -5.93 3.45 11.93
N GLU A 193 -5.74 4.72 12.26
CA GLU A 193 -5.57 5.14 13.66
C GLU A 193 -6.76 4.65 14.50
N LYS A 194 -6.58 4.29 15.77
CA LYS A 194 -7.74 4.18 16.65
C LYS A 194 -8.45 5.53 16.77
N ASP A 195 -7.66 6.51 17.16
CA ASP A 195 -7.95 7.94 17.29
C ASP A 195 -6.62 8.72 17.25
N SER A 196 -6.67 10.05 17.22
CA SER A 196 -5.49 10.92 17.07
C SER A 196 -4.60 11.00 18.31
N THR A 197 -5.01 10.47 19.46
CA THR A 197 -4.23 10.58 20.71
C THR A 197 -2.97 9.71 20.71
N PHE A 198 -2.89 8.72 19.80
CA PHE A 198 -1.75 7.82 19.65
C PHE A 198 -0.71 8.25 18.62
N ARG A 199 -0.86 9.43 17.98
CA ARG A 199 0.02 9.88 16.88
C ARG A 199 1.49 10.00 17.27
N VAL A 200 1.75 10.54 18.46
CA VAL A 200 3.13 10.69 18.98
C VAL A 200 3.75 9.31 19.16
N GLN A 201 3.04 8.40 19.82
CA GLN A 201 3.47 7.04 20.11
C GLN A 201 3.68 6.23 18.82
N LEU A 202 2.78 6.37 17.84
CA LEU A 202 2.88 5.68 16.57
C LEU A 202 4.10 6.16 15.78
N LEU A 203 4.26 7.47 15.62
CA LEU A 203 5.44 8.04 14.96
C LEU A 203 6.73 7.60 15.66
N SER A 204 6.75 7.66 16.99
CA SER A 204 7.87 7.24 17.82
C SER A 204 8.24 5.76 17.62
N ALA A 205 7.25 4.87 17.52
CA ALA A 205 7.49 3.45 17.24
C ALA A 205 8.20 3.25 15.89
N PHE A 206 7.78 3.99 14.86
CA PHE A 206 8.40 3.92 13.53
C PHE A 206 9.78 4.56 13.45
N GLU A 207 10.08 5.54 14.29
CA GLU A 207 11.41 6.14 14.42
C GLU A 207 12.33 5.34 15.36
N GLY A 208 11.77 4.46 16.20
CA GLY A 208 12.51 3.64 17.15
C GLY A 208 12.89 4.38 18.45
N ARG A 209 12.08 5.35 18.85
CA ARG A 209 12.31 6.24 20.01
C ARG A 209 11.10 6.35 20.92
#